data_AF-A0AAV8ZTX0-F1
#
_entry.id   AF-A0AAV8ZTX0-F1
#
_cell.length_a   1.000
_cell.length_b   1.000
_cell.length_c   1.000
_cell.angle_alpha   90.00
_cell.angle_beta   90.00
_cell.angle_gamma   90.00
#
_symmetry.space_group_name_H-M   'P 1'
#
loop_
_entity.id
_entity.type
_entity.pdbx_description
1 polymer ?
#
loop_
_entity_poly.entity_id
_entity_poly.type
_entity_poly.pdbx_seq_one_letter_code
_entity_poly.pdbx_strand_id
1 'polypeptide(L)'
;MDSSDCKQCPRVLSEVEHIDDEADAAGINFVKIEDKRMAKELGVFALPAILFFKSGSKEPVIYAGDLYDEQQILSWLLTQKDPSGDVIEASEGSELITLIDNEEALAVYFCKYLEYKVNI
;
A
#
# COMPACT_ATOMS: atom_id res chain seq x y z
N MET A 1 -30.14 -19.01 -5.91
CA MET A 1 -29.65 -17.62 -5.94
C MET A 1 -28.38 -17.64 -6.76
N ASP A 2 -28.55 -17.47 -8.06
CA ASP A 2 -27.46 -17.53 -9.03
C ASP A 2 -26.51 -16.36 -8.81
N SER A 3 -25.22 -16.69 -8.62
CA SER A 3 -24.13 -15.73 -8.52
C SER A 3 -23.79 -15.16 -9.89
N SER A 4 -24.76 -14.45 -10.47
CA SER A 4 -24.60 -13.73 -11.72
C SER A 4 -23.87 -12.43 -11.43
N ASP A 5 -22.58 -12.46 -11.77
CA ASP A 5 -21.63 -11.37 -11.93
C ASP A 5 -21.56 -10.37 -10.78
N CYS A 6 -20.48 -10.48 -10.01
CA CYS A 6 -19.99 -9.37 -9.22
C CYS A 6 -19.82 -8.16 -10.15
N LYS A 7 -20.84 -7.27 -10.19
CA LYS A 7 -20.91 -6.16 -11.16
C LYS A 7 -19.74 -5.19 -11.02
N GLN A 8 -19.18 -5.11 -9.83
CA GLN A 8 -18.05 -4.26 -9.50
C GLN A 8 -16.70 -4.91 -9.84
N CYS A 9 -16.64 -6.25 -9.94
CA CYS A 9 -15.38 -6.98 -10.13
C CYS A 9 -14.66 -6.63 -11.43
N PRO A 10 -15.32 -6.53 -12.61
CA PRO A 10 -14.63 -6.15 -13.85
C PRO A 10 -13.99 -4.76 -13.75
N ARG A 11 -14.66 -3.83 -13.08
CA ARG A 11 -14.12 -2.47 -12.90
C ARG A 11 -12.92 -2.50 -11.95
N VAL A 12 -13.07 -3.08 -10.76
CA VAL A 12 -11.96 -3.17 -9.78
C VAL A 12 -10.77 -3.95 -10.35
N LEU A 13 -11.01 -4.99 -11.16
CA LEU A 13 -9.94 -5.71 -11.86
C LEU A 13 -9.17 -4.78 -12.81
N SER A 14 -9.86 -3.91 -13.56
CA SER A 14 -9.21 -2.92 -14.44
C SER A 14 -8.33 -1.95 -13.65
N GLU A 15 -8.79 -1.47 -12.49
CA GLU A 15 -7.99 -0.58 -11.63
C GLU A 15 -6.73 -1.30 -11.10
N VAL A 16 -6.83 -2.59 -10.78
CA VAL A 16 -5.68 -3.42 -10.36
C VAL A 16 -4.72 -3.68 -11.53
N GLU A 17 -5.23 -3.96 -12.72
CA GLU A 17 -4.43 -4.16 -13.93
C GLU A 17 -3.64 -2.88 -14.32
N HIS A 18 -4.15 -1.69 -13.99
CA HIS A 18 -3.42 -0.44 -14.25
C HIS A 18 -2.17 -0.26 -13.38
N ILE A 19 -2.13 -0.85 -12.18
CA ILE A 19 -1.00 -0.72 -11.24
C ILE A 19 -0.12 -1.97 -11.18
N ASP A 20 -0.42 -3.00 -11.98
CA ASP A 20 0.25 -4.31 -11.95
C ASP A 20 1.75 -4.18 -12.21
N ASP A 21 2.15 -3.47 -13.29
CA ASP A 21 3.56 -3.23 -13.63
C ASP A 21 4.33 -2.50 -12.50
N GLU A 22 3.70 -1.52 -11.85
CA GLU A 22 4.32 -0.73 -10.77
C GLU A 22 4.43 -1.54 -9.47
N ALA A 23 3.41 -2.34 -9.15
CA ALA A 23 3.42 -3.24 -8.01
C ALA A 23 4.45 -4.37 -8.17
N ASP A 24 4.55 -4.96 -9.37
CA ASP A 24 5.54 -5.99 -9.70
C ASP A 24 6.97 -5.44 -9.61
N ALA A 25 7.21 -4.20 -10.06
CA ALA A 25 8.50 -3.52 -9.89
C ALA A 25 8.89 -3.34 -8.41
N ALA A 26 7.90 -3.19 -7.53
CA ALA A 26 8.08 -3.15 -6.07
C ALA A 26 8.14 -4.55 -5.41
N GLY A 27 8.06 -5.64 -6.20
CA GLY A 27 8.11 -7.02 -5.74
C GLY A 27 6.79 -7.53 -5.14
N ILE A 28 5.66 -6.95 -5.52
CA ILE A 28 4.31 -7.32 -5.08
C ILE A 28 3.55 -7.93 -6.26
N ASN A 29 3.40 -9.25 -6.26
CA ASN A 29 2.66 -9.95 -7.31
C ASN A 29 1.16 -10.01 -6.99
N PHE A 30 0.31 -9.76 -7.98
CA PHE A 30 -1.13 -9.99 -7.86
C PHE A 30 -1.53 -11.43 -8.20
N VAL A 31 -2.53 -11.95 -7.48
CA VAL A 31 -3.18 -13.24 -7.77
C VAL A 31 -4.70 -13.07 -7.70
N LYS A 32 -5.41 -13.52 -8.72
CA LYS A 32 -6.88 -13.60 -8.73
C LYS A 32 -7.34 -15.00 -8.33
N ILE A 33 -8.33 -15.08 -7.42
CA ILE A 33 -8.96 -16.33 -7.00
C ILE A 33 -10.48 -16.18 -6.89
N GLU A 34 -11.21 -17.25 -7.23
CA GLU A 34 -12.67 -17.32 -7.15
C GLU A 34 -13.13 -18.39 -6.15
N ASP A 35 -12.60 -18.36 -4.93
CA ASP A 35 -12.97 -19.27 -3.85
C ASP A 35 -13.72 -18.54 -2.72
N LYS A 36 -15.05 -18.61 -2.78
CA LYS A 36 -15.94 -17.99 -1.78
C LYS A 36 -15.81 -18.60 -0.38
N ARG A 37 -15.37 -19.85 -0.27
CA ARG A 37 -15.17 -20.50 1.03
C ARG A 37 -13.90 -19.97 1.67
N MET A 38 -12.80 -19.96 0.92
CA MET A 38 -11.54 -19.37 1.37
C MET A 38 -11.69 -17.89 1.70
N ALA A 39 -12.44 -17.12 0.89
CA ALA A 39 -12.74 -15.72 1.17
C ALA A 39 -13.34 -15.54 2.58
N LYS A 40 -14.35 -16.34 2.94
CA LYS A 40 -14.95 -16.30 4.28
C LYS A 40 -13.97 -16.73 5.39
N GLU A 41 -13.14 -17.73 5.14
CA GLU A 41 -12.11 -18.18 6.09
C GLU A 41 -11.05 -17.08 6.35
N LEU A 42 -10.79 -16.22 5.37
CA LEU A 42 -9.91 -15.05 5.47
C LEU A 42 -10.63 -13.76 5.93
N GLY A 43 -11.90 -13.84 6.35
CA GLY A 43 -12.66 -12.69 6.87
C GLY A 43 -13.30 -11.80 5.81
N VAL A 44 -13.37 -12.24 4.54
CA VAL A 44 -13.99 -11.51 3.43
C VAL A 44 -15.46 -11.89 3.30
N PHE A 45 -16.34 -10.94 3.62
CA PHE A 45 -17.80 -11.10 3.54
C PHE A 45 -18.46 -10.32 2.39
N ALA A 46 -17.71 -9.43 1.74
CA ALA A 46 -18.12 -8.68 0.56
C ALA A 46 -17.05 -8.81 -0.53
N LEU A 47 -17.48 -8.92 -1.79
CA LEU A 47 -16.61 -9.00 -2.96
C LEU A 47 -16.92 -7.83 -3.90
N PRO A 48 -15.93 -7.27 -4.61
CA PRO A 48 -14.51 -7.66 -4.60
C PRO A 48 -13.78 -7.21 -3.33
N ALA A 49 -12.61 -7.81 -3.05
CA ALA A 49 -11.75 -7.45 -1.92
C ALA A 49 -10.28 -7.65 -2.31
N ILE A 50 -9.40 -6.79 -1.79
CA ILE A 50 -7.94 -6.89 -1.94
C ILE A 50 -7.34 -7.19 -0.58
N LEU A 51 -6.51 -8.23 -0.53
CA LEU A 51 -5.84 -8.71 0.68
C LEU A 51 -4.33 -8.68 0.43
N PHE A 52 -3.57 -8.19 1.41
CA PHE A 52 -2.11 -8.22 1.37
C PHE A 52 -1.56 -9.22 2.37
N PHE A 53 -0.71 -10.13 1.89
CA PHE A 53 -0.02 -11.13 2.70
C PHE A 53 1.46 -10.74 2.86
N LYS A 54 1.89 -10.49 4.10
CA LYS A 54 3.30 -10.31 4.42
C LYS A 54 4.03 -11.66 4.35
N SER A 55 5.27 -11.65 3.87
CA SER A 55 6.10 -12.85 3.82
C SER A 55 6.19 -13.51 5.20
N GLY A 56 5.87 -14.81 5.27
CA GLY A 56 5.85 -15.58 6.52
C GLY A 56 4.59 -15.40 7.38
N SER A 57 3.66 -14.50 7.01
CA SER A 57 2.36 -14.35 7.70
C SER A 57 1.28 -15.21 7.04
N LYS A 58 0.44 -15.84 7.88
CA LYS A 58 -0.79 -16.52 7.43
C LYS A 58 -2.02 -15.61 7.48
N GLU A 59 -1.93 -14.51 8.21
CA GLU A 59 -3.02 -13.56 8.37
C GLU A 59 -2.81 -12.38 7.40
N PRO A 60 -3.79 -12.11 6.50
CA PRO A 60 -3.72 -10.98 5.60
C PRO A 60 -4.19 -9.69 6.25
N VAL A 61 -3.79 -8.56 5.66
CA VAL A 61 -4.43 -7.27 5.89
C VAL A 61 -5.44 -7.03 4.77
N ILE A 62 -6.69 -6.78 5.13
CA ILE A 62 -7.76 -6.46 4.17
C ILE A 62 -7.72 -4.95 3.88
N TYR A 63 -7.68 -4.57 2.61
CA TYR A 63 -7.79 -3.18 2.20
C TYR A 63 -9.17 -2.61 2.53
N ALA A 64 -9.20 -1.45 3.18
CA ALA A 64 -10.43 -0.78 3.64
C ALA A 64 -10.71 0.54 2.90
N GLY A 65 -9.89 0.90 1.91
CA GLY A 65 -10.03 2.13 1.12
C GLY A 65 -10.94 1.97 -0.09
N ASP A 66 -10.89 2.94 -1.00
CA ASP A 66 -11.65 2.94 -2.25
C ASP A 66 -11.02 1.96 -3.25
N LEU A 67 -11.79 0.97 -3.70
CA LEU A 67 -11.39 -0.01 -4.70
C LEU A 67 -11.42 0.54 -6.14
N TYR A 68 -11.89 1.78 -6.31
CA TYR A 68 -11.91 2.50 -7.59
C TYR A 68 -10.81 3.55 -7.71
N ASP A 69 -9.94 3.66 -6.71
CA ASP A 69 -8.78 4.55 -6.71
C ASP A 69 -7.51 3.69 -6.75
N GLU A 70 -7.05 3.42 -7.97
CA GLU A 70 -5.85 2.62 -8.25
C GLU A 70 -4.60 3.18 -7.54
N GLN A 71 -4.47 4.50 -7.44
CA GLN A 71 -3.33 5.16 -6.79
C GLN A 71 -3.35 4.96 -5.27
N GLN A 72 -4.54 5.01 -4.66
CA GLN A 72 -4.71 4.70 -3.25
C GLN A 72 -4.40 3.23 -2.94
N ILE A 73 -4.79 2.30 -3.81
CA ILE A 73 -4.47 0.87 -3.67
C ILE A 73 -2.95 0.68 -3.73
N LEU A 74 -2.28 1.26 -4.74
CA LEU A 74 -0.83 1.14 -4.89
C LEU A 74 -0.08 1.71 -3.69
N SER A 75 -0.41 2.94 -3.27
CA SER A 75 0.20 3.55 -2.09
C SER A 75 0.04 2.66 -0.85
N TRP A 76 -1.17 2.13 -0.61
CA TRP A 76 -1.41 1.20 0.49
C TRP A 76 -0.55 -0.07 0.40
N LEU A 77 -0.40 -0.66 -0.79
CA LEU A 77 0.44 -1.85 -1.01
C LEU A 77 1.91 -1.58 -0.67
N LEU A 78 2.45 -0.43 -1.11
CA LEU A 78 3.82 -0.02 -0.83
C LEU A 78 4.02 0.19 0.68
N THR A 79 3.10 0.88 1.36
CA THR A 79 3.12 1.04 2.83
C THR A 79 3.05 -0.30 3.55
N GLN A 80 2.21 -1.25 3.10
CA GLN A 80 2.14 -2.56 3.74
C GLN A 80 3.44 -3.35 3.57
N LYS A 81 4.09 -3.21 2.42
CA LYS A 81 5.35 -3.88 2.07
C LYS A 81 6.54 -3.28 2.84
N ASP A 82 6.57 -1.97 2.99
CA ASP A 82 7.59 -1.22 3.71
C ASP A 82 6.97 -0.03 4.49
N PRO A 83 6.55 -0.24 5.75
CA PRO A 83 5.96 0.81 6.57
C PRO A 83 6.94 1.93 6.93
N SER A 84 8.25 1.71 6.78
CA SER A 84 9.28 2.72 7.04
C SER A 84 9.34 3.79 5.95
N GLY A 85 8.92 3.47 4.71
CA GLY A 85 8.99 4.38 3.56
C GLY A 85 8.10 5.63 3.68
N ASP A 86 7.07 5.61 4.53
CA ASP A 86 6.15 6.74 4.74
C ASP A 86 6.64 7.76 5.78
N VAL A 87 7.71 7.46 6.52
CA VAL A 87 8.26 8.38 7.53
C VAL A 87 9.41 9.14 6.89
N ILE A 88 9.22 10.45 6.65
CA ILE A 88 10.36 11.36 6.46
C ILE A 88 11.07 11.44 7.81
N GLU A 89 12.05 10.56 8.02
CA GLU A 89 12.86 10.56 9.24
C GLU A 89 13.61 11.89 9.33
N ALA A 90 13.53 12.52 10.51
CA ALA A 90 14.26 13.74 10.80
C ALA A 90 15.74 13.38 11.02
N SER A 91 16.49 13.29 9.92
CA SER A 91 17.91 13.03 9.98
C SER A 91 18.68 14.25 10.50
N GLU A 92 19.61 14.01 11.43
CA GLU A 92 20.61 15.04 11.76
C GLU A 92 21.53 15.29 10.56
N GLY A 93 22.20 16.44 10.53
CA GLY A 93 23.00 16.86 9.37
C GLY A 93 24.06 15.86 8.92
N SER A 94 24.62 15.04 9.83
CA SER A 94 25.59 14.00 9.50
C SER A 94 24.98 12.76 8.83
N GLU A 95 23.72 12.45 9.12
CA GLU A 95 23.01 11.30 8.58
C GLU A 95 22.50 11.61 7.17
N LEU A 96 22.09 12.86 6.92
CA LEU A 96 21.80 13.36 5.57
C LEU A 96 23.00 13.24 4.62
N ILE A 97 24.22 13.55 5.08
CA ILE A 97 25.44 13.42 4.26
C ILE A 97 25.64 11.96 3.82
N THR A 98 25.38 11.01 4.72
CA THR A 98 25.49 9.59 4.41
C THR A 98 24.46 9.17 3.36
N LEU A 99 23.22 9.66 3.45
CA LEU A 99 22.19 9.39 2.45
C LEU A 99 22.55 9.98 1.07
N ILE A 100 23.11 11.19 1.02
CA ILE A 100 23.58 11.80 -0.25
C ILE A 100 24.66 10.94 -0.93
N ASP A 101 25.54 10.33 -0.15
CA ASP A 101 26.64 9.52 -0.69
C ASP A 101 26.21 8.12 -1.14
N ASN A 102 25.09 7.60 -0.62
CA ASN A 102 24.67 6.21 -0.85
C ASN A 102 23.42 6.06 -1.74
N GLU A 103 22.56 7.07 -1.83
CA GLU A 103 21.32 7.00 -2.62
C GLU A 103 21.50 7.52 -4.05
N GLU A 104 20.95 6.82 -5.04
CA GLU A 104 21.02 7.24 -6.45
C GLU A 104 20.20 8.52 -6.72
N ALA A 105 19.12 8.72 -5.98
CA ALA A 105 18.29 9.92 -6.01
C ALA A 105 17.70 10.20 -4.62
N LEU A 106 17.87 11.42 -4.12
CA LEU A 106 17.40 11.84 -2.79
C LEU A 106 16.63 13.16 -2.89
N ALA A 107 15.40 13.18 -2.36
CA ALA A 107 14.61 14.39 -2.18
C ALA A 107 14.67 14.85 -0.72
N VAL A 108 15.05 16.10 -0.47
CA VAL A 108 15.21 16.65 0.89
C VAL A 108 14.26 17.82 1.10
N TYR A 109 13.40 17.72 2.11
CA TYR A 109 12.47 18.78 2.51
C TYR A 109 12.98 19.52 3.76
N PHE A 110 13.47 20.76 3.60
CA PHE A 110 13.85 21.62 4.71
C PHE A 110 12.64 22.39 5.25
N CYS A 111 12.26 22.17 6.51
CA CYS A 111 11.23 22.95 7.20
C CYS A 111 11.77 23.68 8.43
N LYS A 112 11.18 24.84 8.75
CA LYS A 112 11.47 25.55 10.00
C LYS A 112 10.69 24.87 11.11
N TYR A 113 11.37 24.26 12.08
CA TYR A 113 10.71 23.79 13.30
C TYR A 113 9.90 24.94 13.91
N LEU A 114 8.60 24.73 14.07
CA LEU A 114 7.76 25.67 14.80
C LEU A 114 8.20 25.63 16.25
N GLU A 115 9.03 26.59 16.67
CA GLU A 115 9.17 26.92 18.07
C GLU A 115 7.77 27.36 18.55
N TYR A 116 7.04 26.47 19.19
CA TYR A 116 5.91 26.86 20.02
C TYR A 116 6.48 27.71 21.14
N LYS A 117 6.52 29.03 20.93
CA LYS A 117 6.75 29.97 22.03
C LYS A 117 5.59 29.80 22.99
N VAL A 118 5.82 29.05 24.05
CA VAL A 118 4.99 29.12 25.26
C VAL A 118 5.18 30.55 25.77
N ASN A 119 4.20 31.40 25.52
CA ASN A 119 4.13 32.71 26.16
C ASN A 119 3.78 32.44 27.63
N ILE A 120 4.79 32.50 28.50
CA ILE A 120 4.61 32.63 29.95
C ILE A 120 4.35 34.10 30.25
#